data_AF-A0A916EF62-F1
#
_entry.id   AF-A0A916EF62-F1
#
_cell.length_a   1.000
_cell.length_b   1.000
_cell.length_c   1.000
_cell.angle_alpha   90.00
_cell.angle_beta   90.00
_cell.angle_gamma   90.00
#
_symmetry.space_group_name_H-M   'P 1'
#
loop_
_entity.id
_entity.type
_entity.pdbx_description
1 polymer ?
#
loop_
_entity_poly.entity_id
_entity_poly.type
_entity_poly.pdbx_seq_one_letter_code
_entity_poly.pdbx_strand_id
1 'polypeptide(L)'
;MSMNNGQRKEMSCNWLLVGKTHFCEKSARDQYCASHAFKIRKGVIIPQPCKGCGRGTKSSVQLCVQCGQESDIHRTVLNLLTGRWISPNGKLFQKLICEVILSWIP
;
A
#
# COMPACT_ATOMS: atom_id res chain seq x y z
N MET A 1 46.06 11.17 -27.45
CA MET A 1 45.01 10.12 -27.48
C MET A 1 44.00 10.44 -26.38
N SER A 2 42.81 10.89 -26.75
CA SER A 2 41.75 11.30 -25.82
C SER A 2 41.04 10.08 -25.23
N MET A 3 41.13 9.90 -23.91
CA MET A 3 40.29 8.94 -23.20
C MET A 3 39.06 9.68 -22.66
N ASN A 4 38.02 9.83 -23.48
CA ASN A 4 36.70 10.21 -23.00
C ASN A 4 36.15 9.04 -22.20
N ASN A 5 36.48 8.97 -20.91
CA ASN A 5 35.91 8.00 -20.01
C ASN A 5 34.47 8.46 -19.75
N GLY A 6 33.52 7.88 -20.48
CA GLY A 6 32.09 8.14 -20.35
C GLY A 6 31.64 7.82 -18.93
N GLN A 7 31.68 8.82 -18.05
CA GLN A 7 31.10 8.74 -16.72
C GLN A 7 29.59 8.57 -16.88
N ARG A 8 29.14 7.31 -16.98
CA ARG A 8 27.72 6.99 -16.86
C ARG A 8 27.28 7.46 -15.49
N LYS A 9 26.45 8.49 -15.46
CA LYS A 9 25.95 9.13 -14.24
C LYS A 9 25.28 8.06 -13.39
N GLU A 10 25.95 7.66 -12.32
CA GLU A 10 25.40 6.73 -11.35
C GLU A 10 24.20 7.41 -10.68
N MET A 11 23.05 6.74 -10.70
CA MET A 11 21.78 7.28 -10.20
C MET A 11 21.28 6.47 -9.00
N SER A 12 20.37 7.03 -8.20
CA SER A 12 19.73 6.30 -7.11
C SER A 12 18.73 5.26 -7.63
N CYS A 13 18.64 4.11 -6.98
CA CYS A 13 17.67 3.08 -7.33
C CYS A 13 16.23 3.55 -7.05
N ASN A 14 15.37 3.53 -8.07
CA ASN A 14 13.96 3.95 -7.97
C ASN A 14 13.03 2.88 -7.36
N TRP A 15 13.57 2.00 -6.51
CA TRP A 15 12.77 0.97 -5.86
C TRP A 15 12.19 1.49 -4.55
N LEU A 16 10.87 1.72 -4.50
CA LEU A 16 10.20 2.16 -3.28
C LEU A 16 10.12 1.01 -2.27
N LEU A 17 10.58 1.23 -1.04
CA LEU A 17 10.57 0.19 -0.01
C LEU A 17 9.14 0.00 0.54
N VAL A 18 8.72 -1.26 0.70
CA VAL A 18 7.38 -1.60 1.20
C VAL A 18 7.23 -1.07 2.64
N GLY A 19 6.13 -0.37 2.90
CA GLY A 19 5.84 0.22 4.21
C GLY A 19 6.66 1.47 4.54
N LYS A 20 7.55 1.91 3.66
CA LYS A 20 8.38 3.11 3.83
C LYS A 20 8.07 4.13 2.74
N THR A 21 8.40 5.39 2.99
CA THR A 21 8.23 6.51 2.03
C THR A 21 9.48 6.78 1.21
N HIS A 22 10.61 6.16 1.53
CA HIS A 22 11.88 6.35 0.82
C HIS A 22 12.21 5.19 -0.11
N PHE A 23 13.01 5.50 -1.11
CA PHE A 23 13.53 4.56 -2.10
C PHE A 23 14.75 3.82 -1.58
N CYS A 24 15.14 2.76 -2.29
CA CYS A 24 16.36 2.03 -2.02
C CYS A 24 17.59 2.95 -2.13
N GLU A 25 18.43 2.92 -1.10
CA GLU A 25 19.63 3.76 -0.99
C GLU A 25 20.79 3.29 -1.88
N LYS A 26 20.63 2.17 -2.58
CA LYS A 26 21.68 1.65 -3.46
C LYS A 26 21.76 2.45 -4.74
N SER A 27 22.97 2.69 -5.18
CA SER A 27 23.27 3.18 -6.50
C SER A 27 22.83 2.20 -7.60
N ALA A 28 22.52 2.75 -8.75
CA ALA A 28 22.04 2.04 -9.93
C ALA A 28 22.67 2.65 -11.18
N ARG A 29 22.96 1.77 -12.15
CA ARG A 29 23.40 2.20 -13.49
C ARG A 29 22.22 2.67 -14.36
N ASP A 30 21.03 2.18 -14.04
CA ASP A 30 19.75 2.47 -14.69
C ASP A 30 18.68 2.73 -13.61
N GLN A 31 17.40 2.55 -13.93
CA GLN A 31 16.28 2.76 -13.00
C GLN A 31 16.35 1.96 -11.68
N TYR A 32 16.97 0.77 -11.71
CA TYR A 32 17.04 -0.14 -10.56
C TYR A 32 18.46 -0.68 -10.32
N CYS A 33 18.84 -0.86 -9.06
CA CYS A 33 20.08 -1.56 -8.73
C CYS A 33 20.01 -3.03 -9.16
N ALA A 34 21.17 -3.69 -9.32
CA ALA A 34 21.25 -5.05 -9.86
C ALA A 34 20.33 -6.05 -9.15
N SER A 35 20.19 -5.96 -7.83
CA SER A 35 19.31 -6.84 -7.05
C SER A 35 17.83 -6.63 -7.35
N HIS A 36 17.41 -5.39 -7.63
CA HIS A 36 16.01 -5.08 -7.94
C HIS A 36 15.68 -5.38 -9.40
N ALA A 37 16.60 -5.09 -10.31
CA ALA A 37 16.49 -5.52 -11.70
C ALA A 37 16.32 -7.06 -11.81
N PHE A 38 17.07 -7.82 -11.00
CA PHE A 38 16.91 -9.27 -10.94
C PHE A 38 15.52 -9.70 -10.46
N LYS A 39 14.96 -9.05 -9.43
CA LYS A 39 13.60 -9.33 -8.94
C LYS A 39 12.53 -9.05 -10.00
N ILE A 40 12.68 -7.96 -10.77
CA ILE A 40 11.77 -7.62 -11.86
C ILE A 40 11.79 -8.72 -12.94
N ARG A 41 12.98 -9.22 -13.31
CA ARG A 41 13.12 -10.35 -14.25
C ARG A 41 12.45 -11.64 -13.75
N LYS A 42 12.29 -11.80 -12.43
CA LYS A 42 11.56 -12.90 -11.80
C LYS A 42 10.06 -12.65 -11.65
N GLY A 43 9.54 -11.54 -12.20
CA GLY A 43 8.11 -11.20 -12.14
C GLY A 43 7.65 -10.64 -10.79
N VAL A 44 8.56 -10.19 -9.93
CA VAL A 44 8.17 -9.55 -8.67
C VAL A 44 7.52 -8.20 -8.96
N ILE A 45 6.33 -7.99 -8.39
CA ILE A 45 5.60 -6.72 -8.47
C ILE A 45 6.45 -5.60 -7.84
N ILE A 46 6.69 -4.55 -8.61
CA ILE A 46 7.40 -3.35 -8.18
C ILE A 46 6.47 -2.58 -7.22
N PRO A 47 6.89 -2.31 -5.97
CA PRO A 47 6.08 -1.55 -5.04
C PRO A 47 5.74 -0.17 -5.59
N GLN A 48 4.47 0.20 -5.48
CA GLN A 48 3.95 1.51 -5.87
C GLN A 48 3.64 2.34 -4.61
N PRO A 49 3.68 3.67 -4.67
CA PRO A 49 3.30 4.50 -3.54
C PRO A 49 1.82 4.33 -3.20
N CYS A 50 1.51 4.23 -1.91
CA CYS A 50 0.15 4.26 -1.41
C CYS A 50 -0.49 5.62 -1.74
N LYS A 51 -1.70 5.63 -2.32
CA LYS A 51 -2.44 6.86 -2.64
C LYS A 51 -2.78 7.71 -1.40
N GLY A 52 -2.93 7.08 -0.23
CA GLY A 52 -3.28 7.77 1.01
C GLY A 52 -2.08 8.30 1.81
N CYS A 53 -0.94 7.61 1.80
CA CYS A 53 0.20 7.96 2.67
C CYS A 53 1.58 7.89 2.02
N GLY A 54 1.67 7.61 0.72
CA GLY A 54 2.94 7.57 -0.04
C GLY A 54 3.84 6.37 0.26
N ARG A 55 3.56 5.55 1.27
CA ARG A 55 4.36 4.36 1.60
C ARG A 55 4.29 3.32 0.49
N GLY A 56 5.39 2.64 0.21
CA GLY A 56 5.42 1.56 -0.78
C GLY A 56 4.45 0.43 -0.44
N THR A 57 3.65 0.01 -1.42
CA THR A 57 2.70 -1.10 -1.34
C THR A 57 2.81 -1.98 -2.58
N LYS A 58 2.60 -3.28 -2.41
CA LYS A 58 2.48 -4.25 -3.53
C LYS A 58 1.03 -4.43 -3.98
N SER A 59 0.11 -3.68 -3.38
CA SER A 59 -1.32 -3.74 -3.68
C SER A 59 -1.62 -3.16 -5.07
N SER A 60 -2.43 -3.85 -5.86
CA SER A 60 -2.89 -3.39 -7.17
C SER A 60 -3.75 -2.12 -7.08
N VAL A 61 -4.50 -1.95 -5.99
CA VAL A 61 -5.30 -0.74 -5.73
C VAL A 61 -4.47 0.42 -5.17
N GLN A 62 -3.15 0.23 -5.00
CA GLN A 62 -2.23 1.22 -4.46
C GLN A 62 -2.67 1.80 -3.09
N LEU A 63 -3.23 0.94 -2.24
CA LEU A 63 -3.49 1.26 -0.83
C LEU A 63 -2.64 0.35 0.05
N CYS A 64 -2.07 0.90 1.12
CA CYS A 64 -1.51 0.10 2.19
C CYS A 64 -2.63 -0.38 3.12
N VAL A 65 -2.34 -1.39 3.95
CA VAL A 65 -3.34 -1.97 4.87
C VAL A 65 -3.99 -0.90 5.75
N GLN A 66 -3.19 0.04 6.29
CA GLN A 66 -3.69 1.11 7.15
C GLN A 66 -4.66 2.05 6.42
N CYS A 67 -4.29 2.56 5.24
CA CYS A 67 -5.17 3.45 4.47
C CYS A 67 -6.42 2.72 3.93
N GLY A 68 -6.28 1.43 3.57
CA GLY A 68 -7.43 0.62 3.17
C GLY A 68 -8.45 0.45 4.31
N GLN A 69 -7.97 0.14 5.51
CA GLN A 69 -8.83 0.00 6.70
C GLN A 69 -9.55 1.29 7.07
N GLU A 70 -8.88 2.45 6.99
CA GLU A 70 -9.51 3.75 7.25
C GLU A 70 -10.65 4.04 6.27
N SER A 71 -10.46 3.73 4.99
CA SER A 71 -11.52 3.86 3.98
C SER A 71 -12.70 2.92 4.23
N ASP A 72 -12.44 1.73 4.76
CA ASP A 72 -13.47 0.76 5.13
C ASP A 72 -14.27 1.21 6.36
N ILE A 73 -13.62 1.79 7.37
CA ILE A 73 -14.28 2.34 8.55
C ILE A 73 -15.17 3.51 8.16
N HIS A 74 -14.66 4.49 7.41
CA HIS A 74 -15.45 5.65 6.99
C HIS A 74 -16.67 5.22 6.15
N ARG A 75 -16.49 4.26 5.24
CA ARG A 75 -17.59 3.66 4.48
C ARG A 75 -18.58 2.94 5.39
N THR A 76 -18.11 2.20 6.39
CA THR A 76 -18.98 1.49 7.35
C THR A 76 -19.79 2.46 8.20
N VAL A 77 -19.16 3.52 8.73
CA VAL A 77 -19.83 4.58 9.50
C VAL A 77 -20.86 5.30 8.63
N LEU A 78 -20.50 5.69 7.40
CA LEU A 78 -21.43 6.32 6.47
C LEU A 78 -22.62 5.41 6.14
N ASN A 79 -22.37 4.12 5.90
CA ASN A 79 -23.42 3.13 5.63
C ASN A 79 -24.34 2.90 6.84
N LEU A 80 -23.81 2.94 8.07
CA LEU A 80 -24.61 2.92 9.31
C LEU A 80 -25.50 4.16 9.42
N LEU A 81 -24.92 5.36 9.22
CA LEU A 81 -25.65 6.63 9.32
C LEU A 81 -26.72 6.79 8.22
N THR A 82 -26.48 6.23 7.04
CA THR A 82 -27.38 6.33 5.88
C THR A 82 -28.33 5.13 5.74
N GLY A 83 -28.27 4.15 6.65
CA GLY A 83 -29.10 2.94 6.62
C GLY A 83 -28.82 1.99 5.44
N ARG A 84 -27.74 2.20 4.68
CA ARG A 84 -27.40 1.41 3.48
C ARG A 84 -26.38 0.33 3.82
N TRP A 85 -26.84 -0.75 4.43
CA TRP A 85 -25.99 -1.82 4.94
C TRP A 85 -25.46 -2.75 3.84
N ILE A 86 -24.13 -2.90 3.73
CA ILE A 86 -23.46 -3.92 2.90
C ILE A 86 -22.32 -4.50 3.73
N SER A 87 -22.44 -5.77 4.15
CA SER A 87 -21.49 -6.41 5.07
C SER A 87 -20.64 -7.47 4.38
N PRO A 88 -19.29 -7.41 4.45
CA PRO A 88 -18.43 -8.50 4.00
C PRO A 88 -18.09 -9.54 5.08
N ASN A 89 -18.28 -9.25 6.37
CA ASN A 89 -17.88 -10.16 7.46
C ASN A 89 -18.82 -10.08 8.68
N GLY A 90 -19.86 -10.91 8.67
CA GLY A 90 -20.96 -10.88 9.64
C GLY A 90 -20.64 -11.36 11.08
N LYS A 91 -19.50 -12.01 11.34
CA LYS A 91 -19.27 -12.68 12.64
C LYS A 91 -18.91 -11.74 13.80
N LEU A 92 -18.17 -10.67 13.56
CA LEU A 92 -17.77 -9.73 14.63
C LEU A 92 -18.90 -8.74 14.98
N PHE A 93 -19.72 -8.42 13.98
CA PHE A 93 -20.76 -7.41 14.08
C PHE A 93 -22.06 -7.95 14.69
N GLN A 94 -22.39 -9.22 14.48
CA GLN A 94 -23.56 -9.86 15.09
C GLN A 94 -23.47 -9.82 16.63
N LYS A 95 -22.27 -9.94 17.19
CA LYS A 95 -22.05 -9.86 18.65
C LYS A 95 -22.25 -8.44 19.19
N LEU A 96 -21.81 -7.41 18.46
CA LEU A 96 -21.99 -6.00 18.85
C LEU A 96 -23.44 -5.54 18.69
N ILE A 97 -24.15 -5.97 17.64
CA ILE A 97 -25.57 -5.65 17.44
C ILE A 97 -26.43 -6.31 18.53
N CYS A 98 -26.17 -7.58 18.89
CA CYS A 98 -26.93 -8.23 19.96
C CYS A 98 -26.77 -7.51 21.30
N GLU A 99 -25.55 -7.10 21.70
CA GLU A 99 -25.32 -6.42 22.98
C GLU A 99 -25.97 -5.01 23.03
N VAL A 100 -25.90 -4.26 21.92
CA VAL A 100 -26.45 -2.89 21.85
C VAL A 100 -27.96 -2.87 21.69
N ILE A 101 -28.55 -3.82 20.95
CA ILE A 101 -30.01 -3.88 20.79
C ILE A 101 -30.69 -4.48 22.02
N LEU A 102 -30.13 -5.51 22.66
CA LEU A 102 -30.73 -6.14 23.85
C LEU A 102 -30.69 -5.25 25.10
N SER A 103 -29.83 -4.22 25.14
CA SER A 103 -29.78 -3.24 26.24
C SER A 103 -30.75 -2.07 26.08
N TRP A 104 -31.45 -1.97 24.94
CA TRP A 104 -32.40 -0.88 24.63
C TRP A 104 -33.84 -1.36 24.40
N ILE A 105 -34.11 -2.67 24.60
CA ILE A 105 -35.47 -3.21 24.65
C ILE A 105 -35.91 -3.19 26.12
N PRO A 106 -36.91 -2.39 26.52
CA PRO A 106 -37.44 -2.37 27.89
C PRO A 106 -38.14 -3.70 28.27
#